data_AF-A0A293M164-F1
#
_entry.id   AF-A0A293M164-F1
#
_cell.length_a   1.000
_cell.length_b   1.000
_cell.length_c   1.000
_cell.angle_alpha   90.00
_cell.angle_beta   90.00
_cell.angle_gamma   90.00
#
_symmetry.space_group_name_H-M   'P 1'
#
loop_
_entity.id
_entity.type
_entity.pdbx_description
1 polymer ?
#
loop_
_entity_poly.entity_id
_entity_poly.type
_entity_poly.pdbx_seq_one_letter_code
_entity_poly.pdbx_strand_id
1 'polypeptide(L)'
;MQHDVQELCRVLLDNMESKMKGTCVEGTIPRLFEGKMISFIKCKHVEYASRRMEPFYDIQLNVKGKKNIHESFQDYCATESLDGDNKYDAGEYGLQEAEKGIIFACLPPVVHLHLLRFQYDPLTDNNIKINDRFEFPEKLNLNEFLHEPEPSPATYTLHAVLVHSGDNHGGHYVVFINPRGDGKWCKFERCSKQEAIDHNFGGTDDEVAGSRHCTNAYMLVYIRDSAIQEVLQPVQEDDIPEQLVERLQEEKRQEALRRKERNEAHLYMSVQVLTEDNFAGHQGNDLYDVEKVNYRTFKVKKLATLKELIELMAEQMKYPIQGIRPWSITYRSNQTFRPAAIDLENDMNKSVIDLSENANPWTIFLETIAPDQPVDRLPDFDKESDVLLFFKLYDPRLKHIAYCGHTYMAISAKANELVPLLNKRAGFPRK
;
A
#
# COMPACT_ATOMS: atom_id res chain seq x y z
N MET A 1 -3.50 7.67 -9.92
CA MET A 1 -3.15 9.09 -10.06
C MET A 1 -1.64 9.13 -10.20
N GLN A 2 -1.10 9.45 -11.38
CA GLN A 2 0.32 9.75 -11.52
C GLN A 2 0.50 11.20 -11.09
N HIS A 3 1.22 11.43 -9.99
CA HIS A 3 1.61 12.77 -9.56
C HIS A 3 2.87 13.19 -10.31
N ASP A 4 2.97 14.49 -10.59
CA ASP A 4 4.19 15.10 -11.13
C ASP A 4 5.33 14.92 -10.11
N VAL A 5 6.51 14.55 -10.58
CA VAL A 5 7.71 14.41 -9.74
C VAL A 5 8.02 15.73 -9.02
N GLN A 6 7.78 16.87 -9.67
CA GLN A 6 7.96 18.18 -9.05
C GLN A 6 6.98 18.41 -7.89
N GLU A 7 5.71 18.02 -8.05
CA GLU A 7 4.70 18.11 -7.00
C GLU A 7 5.10 17.26 -5.78
N LEU A 8 5.50 16.00 -6.02
CA LEU A 8 5.96 15.12 -4.94
C LEU A 8 7.21 15.68 -4.24
N CYS A 9 8.16 16.24 -5.00
CA CYS A 9 9.36 16.86 -4.44
C CYS A 9 9.00 18.01 -3.51
N ARG A 10 8.10 18.91 -3.93
CA ARG A 10 7.63 20.03 -3.11
C ARG A 10 6.91 19.57 -1.86
N VAL A 11 5.96 18.64 -1.99
CA VAL A 11 5.22 18.09 -0.84
C VAL A 11 6.16 17.45 0.18
N LEU A 12 7.18 16.72 -0.29
CA LEU A 12 8.17 16.11 0.59
C LEU A 12 9.07 17.14 1.26
N LEU A 13 9.61 18.11 0.51
CA LEU A 13 10.46 19.16 1.05
C LEU A 13 9.72 20.03 2.08
N ASP A 14 8.48 20.43 1.79
CA ASP A 14 7.64 21.22 2.70
C ASP A 14 7.32 20.41 3.98
N ASN A 15 7.04 19.11 3.83
CA ASN A 15 6.80 18.22 4.98
C ASN A 15 8.05 18.10 5.86
N MET A 16 9.22 17.88 5.25
CA MET A 16 10.49 17.79 5.97
C MET A 16 10.85 19.10 6.65
N GLU A 17 10.71 20.24 5.96
CA GLU A 17 10.95 21.56 6.55
C GLU A 17 10.07 21.77 7.78
N SER A 18 8.77 21.48 7.67
CA SER A 18 7.83 21.58 8.78
C SER A 18 8.21 20.67 9.96
N LYS A 19 8.67 19.45 9.70
CA LYS A 19 9.13 18.50 10.74
C LYS A 19 10.48 18.87 11.35
N MET A 20 11.32 19.64 10.65
CA MET A 20 12.61 20.11 11.15
C MET A 20 12.50 21.38 12.00
N LYS A 21 11.38 22.12 11.97
CA LYS A 21 11.16 23.32 12.80
C LYS A 21 11.24 22.96 14.29
N GLY A 22 12.03 23.72 15.06
CA GLY A 22 12.29 23.48 16.47
C GLY A 22 13.30 22.36 16.77
N THR A 23 14.01 21.85 15.75
CA THR A 23 15.08 20.85 15.91
C THR A 23 16.46 21.48 15.68
N CYS A 24 17.54 20.73 15.94
CA CYS A 24 18.91 21.19 15.68
C CYS A 24 19.25 21.39 14.18
N VAL A 25 18.40 20.90 13.27
CA VAL A 25 18.59 20.99 11.81
C VAL A 25 17.56 21.90 11.13
N GLU A 26 16.91 22.77 11.90
CA GLU A 26 15.98 23.76 11.37
C GLU A 26 16.62 24.63 10.28
N GLY A 27 15.87 24.93 9.22
CA GLY A 27 16.34 25.77 8.11
C GLY A 27 17.26 25.07 7.11
N THR A 28 17.53 23.77 7.25
CA THR A 28 18.38 23.02 6.30
C THR A 28 17.81 23.03 4.88
N ILE A 29 16.48 22.88 4.73
CA ILE A 29 15.81 22.86 3.42
C ILE A 29 15.91 24.22 2.70
N PRO A 30 15.52 25.36 3.32
CA PRO A 30 15.76 26.67 2.74
C PRO A 30 17.24 26.92 2.42
N ARG A 31 18.16 26.56 3.32
CA ARG A 31 19.60 26.77 3.11
C ARG A 31 20.13 26.07 1.84
N LEU A 32 19.62 24.88 1.52
CA LEU A 32 20.09 24.10 0.39
C LEU A 32 19.39 24.42 -0.93
N PHE A 33 18.08 24.74 -0.88
CA PHE A 33 17.22 24.79 -2.06
C PHE A 33 16.55 26.14 -2.29
N GLU A 34 16.47 27.03 -1.30
CA GLU A 34 15.80 28.33 -1.46
C GLU A 34 16.71 29.34 -2.18
N GLY A 35 16.28 29.74 -3.37
CA GLY A 35 16.79 30.93 -4.05
C GLY A 35 15.83 32.11 -3.89
N LYS A 36 16.27 33.29 -4.33
CA LYS A 36 15.43 34.50 -4.35
C LYS A 36 15.44 35.12 -5.73
N MET A 37 14.26 35.44 -6.23
CA MET A 37 14.08 36.17 -7.49
C MET A 37 13.38 37.50 -7.21
N ILE A 38 13.64 38.50 -8.05
CA ILE A 38 12.97 39.80 -8.01
C ILE A 38 12.10 39.88 -9.26
N SER A 39 10.78 39.86 -9.05
CA SER A 39 9.83 40.25 -10.08
C SER A 39 9.73 41.77 -10.08
N PHE A 40 9.98 42.39 -11.22
CA PHE A 40 9.87 43.84 -11.38
C PHE A 40 8.83 44.19 -12.44
N ILE A 41 8.15 45.31 -12.21
CA ILE A 41 7.22 45.92 -13.16
C ILE A 41 7.61 47.39 -13.27
N LYS A 42 7.85 47.87 -14.48
CA LYS A 42 8.20 49.27 -14.76
C LYS A 42 7.21 49.85 -15.77
N CYS A 43 6.48 50.89 -15.39
CA CYS A 43 5.56 51.56 -16.30
C CYS A 43 6.34 52.35 -17.38
N LYS A 44 5.80 52.40 -18.60
CA LYS A 44 6.44 53.08 -19.74
C LYS A 44 6.19 54.59 -19.72
N HIS A 45 4.99 55.01 -19.34
CA HIS A 45 4.53 56.41 -19.48
C HIS A 45 4.46 57.18 -18.15
N VAL A 46 4.66 56.49 -17.02
CA VAL A 46 4.66 57.08 -15.67
C VAL A 46 5.88 56.60 -14.90
N GLU A 47 6.39 57.43 -13.99
CA GLU A 47 7.54 57.12 -13.15
C GLU A 47 7.15 56.22 -11.96
N TYR A 48 6.60 55.05 -12.29
CA TYR A 48 6.20 54.03 -11.32
C TYR A 48 6.94 52.72 -11.61
N ALA A 49 7.56 52.16 -10.58
CA ALA A 49 8.18 50.84 -10.64
C ALA A 49 7.84 50.05 -9.36
N SER A 50 7.40 48.82 -9.55
CA SER A 50 7.18 47.85 -8.48
C SER A 50 8.27 46.78 -8.53
N ARG A 51 8.80 46.39 -7.37
CA ARG A 51 9.75 45.28 -7.23
C ARG A 51 9.31 44.42 -6.06
N ARG A 52 9.16 43.12 -6.30
CA ARG A 52 8.80 42.14 -5.28
C ARG A 52 9.83 41.03 -5.28
N MET A 53 10.40 40.77 -4.11
CA MET A 53 11.29 39.64 -3.90
C MET A 53 10.47 38.43 -3.47
N GLU A 54 10.66 37.30 -4.15
CA GLU A 54 9.96 36.05 -3.88
C GLU A 54 10.98 34.91 -3.75
N PRO A 55 10.82 34.01 -2.76
CA PRO A 55 11.62 32.80 -2.67
C PRO A 55 11.16 31.77 -3.71
N PHE A 56 12.08 30.92 -4.16
CA PHE A 56 11.77 29.77 -5.01
C PHE A 56 12.59 28.56 -4.58
N TYR A 57 12.04 27.36 -4.83
CA TYR A 57 12.68 26.06 -4.54
C TYR A 57 12.98 25.26 -5.82
N ASP A 58 12.32 25.61 -6.92
CA ASP A 58 12.54 25.07 -8.25
C ASP A 58 12.38 26.18 -9.30
N ILE A 59 12.95 25.96 -10.48
CA ILE A 59 12.83 26.85 -11.65
C ILE A 59 12.20 26.05 -12.78
N GLN A 60 11.10 26.57 -13.33
CA GLN A 60 10.38 25.96 -14.44
C GLN A 60 10.85 26.58 -15.75
N LEU A 61 11.41 25.75 -16.63
CA LEU A 61 11.99 26.18 -17.90
C LEU A 61 11.14 25.72 -19.07
N ASN A 62 10.79 26.67 -19.94
CA ASN A 62 10.11 26.39 -21.20
C ASN A 62 11.01 25.59 -22.13
N VAL A 63 10.53 24.44 -22.61
CA VAL A 63 11.25 23.59 -23.57
C VAL A 63 10.82 23.87 -25.02
N LYS A 64 9.54 24.12 -25.23
CA LYS A 64 8.96 24.30 -26.57
C LYS A 64 9.63 25.45 -27.31
N GLY A 65 10.22 25.16 -28.47
CA GLY A 65 10.90 26.15 -29.30
C GLY A 65 12.26 26.63 -28.77
N LYS A 66 12.83 25.98 -27.74
CA LYS A 66 14.17 26.27 -27.20
C LYS A 66 15.12 25.10 -27.47
N LYS A 67 16.36 25.38 -27.85
CA LYS A 67 17.34 24.34 -28.18
C LYS A 67 18.09 23.82 -26.96
N ASN A 68 18.29 24.65 -25.95
CA ASN A 68 19.10 24.34 -24.79
C ASN A 68 18.65 25.13 -23.55
N ILE A 69 19.17 24.74 -22.38
CA ILE A 69 18.91 25.39 -21.08
C ILE A 69 19.15 26.90 -21.12
N HIS A 70 20.22 27.35 -21.76
CA HIS A 70 20.60 28.76 -21.73
C HIS A 70 19.58 29.63 -22.48
N GLU A 71 19.07 29.18 -23.63
CA GLU A 71 17.95 29.85 -24.33
C GLU A 71 16.67 29.90 -23.46
N SER A 72 16.40 28.87 -22.66
CA SER A 72 15.26 28.87 -21.73
C SER A 72 15.46 29.82 -20.55
N PHE A 73 16.68 29.99 -20.04
CA PHE A 73 16.96 30.98 -18.99
C PHE A 73 16.89 32.41 -19.53
N GLN A 74 17.34 32.64 -20.77
CA GLN A 74 17.16 33.93 -21.45
C GLN A 74 15.67 34.25 -21.61
N ASP A 75 14.85 33.28 -22.01
CA ASP A 75 13.40 33.40 -22.07
C ASP A 75 12.78 33.70 -20.71
N TYR A 76 13.22 32.99 -19.67
CA TYR A 76 12.75 33.17 -18.30
C TYR A 76 13.03 34.58 -17.75
N CYS A 77 14.20 35.15 -18.08
CA CYS A 77 14.58 36.52 -17.69
C CYS A 77 14.14 37.58 -18.71
N ALA A 78 13.51 37.19 -19.81
CA ALA A 78 13.08 38.13 -20.84
C ALA A 78 12.01 39.07 -20.28
N THR A 79 12.05 40.33 -20.73
CA THR A 79 11.05 41.32 -20.32
C THR A 79 9.82 41.18 -21.21
N GLU A 80 8.67 40.98 -20.58
CA GLU A 80 7.35 40.93 -21.21
C GLU A 80 6.74 42.34 -21.24
N SER A 81 6.13 42.73 -22.36
CA SER A 81 5.34 43.96 -22.45
C SER A 81 3.90 43.69 -22.04
N LEU A 82 3.40 44.50 -21.10
CA LEU A 82 2.01 44.56 -20.68
C LEU A 82 1.33 45.69 -21.45
N ASP A 83 0.66 45.36 -22.56
CA ASP A 83 -0.04 46.30 -23.44
C ASP A 83 -1.45 45.82 -23.80
N GLY A 84 -2.18 46.64 -24.57
CA GLY A 84 -3.54 46.33 -25.02
C GLY A 84 -4.51 46.10 -23.86
N ASP A 85 -5.14 44.93 -23.85
CA ASP A 85 -6.08 44.49 -22.80
C ASP A 85 -5.37 43.98 -21.54
N ASN A 86 -4.05 43.76 -21.59
CA ASN A 86 -3.22 43.22 -20.49
C ASN A 86 -2.44 44.32 -19.74
N LYS A 87 -2.96 45.56 -19.70
CA LYS A 87 -2.32 46.67 -19.00
C LYS A 87 -2.22 46.43 -17.50
N TYR A 88 -1.14 46.94 -16.89
CA TYR A 88 -0.88 46.82 -15.46
C TYR A 88 -1.69 47.85 -14.67
N ASP A 89 -2.38 47.42 -13.62
CA ASP A 89 -3.04 48.34 -12.68
C ASP A 89 -2.00 48.91 -11.70
N ALA A 90 -1.61 50.17 -11.94
CA ALA A 90 -0.66 50.90 -11.12
C ALA A 90 -1.33 51.67 -9.95
N GLY A 91 -2.56 51.29 -9.57
CA GLY A 91 -3.27 51.88 -8.43
C GLY A 91 -3.66 53.33 -8.69
N GLU A 92 -2.92 54.29 -8.12
CA GLU A 92 -3.20 55.73 -8.28
C GLU A 92 -3.08 56.20 -9.74
N TYR A 93 -2.28 55.51 -10.57
CA TYR A 93 -2.09 55.83 -11.98
C TYR A 93 -3.01 55.03 -12.93
N GLY A 94 -3.89 54.18 -12.39
CA GLY A 94 -4.80 53.32 -13.16
C GLY A 94 -4.07 52.32 -14.08
N LEU A 95 -4.75 51.90 -15.14
CA LEU A 95 -4.21 50.94 -16.12
C LEU A 95 -3.13 51.57 -17.00
N GLN A 96 -1.90 51.07 -16.88
CA GLN A 96 -0.71 51.55 -17.57
C GLN A 96 -0.04 50.47 -18.39
N GLU A 97 0.57 50.88 -19.50
CA GLU A 97 1.49 50.02 -20.22
C GLU A 97 2.79 49.88 -19.43
N ALA A 98 3.25 48.65 -19.25
CA ALA A 98 4.39 48.37 -18.40
C ALA A 98 5.26 47.25 -18.98
N GLU A 99 6.47 47.13 -18.45
CA GLU A 99 7.41 46.06 -18.71
C GLU A 99 7.53 45.23 -17.45
N LYS A 100 7.27 43.93 -17.57
CA LYS A 100 7.39 42.96 -16.49
C LYS A 100 8.57 42.05 -16.77
N GLY A 101 9.40 41.79 -15.76
CA GLY A 101 10.51 40.85 -15.88
C GLY A 101 10.83 40.17 -14.57
N ILE A 102 11.69 39.17 -14.66
CA ILE A 102 12.22 38.42 -13.52
C ILE A 102 13.74 38.41 -13.63
N ILE A 103 14.41 38.61 -12.50
CA ILE A 103 15.87 38.54 -12.35
C ILE A 103 16.19 37.77 -11.08
N PHE A 104 17.29 37.01 -11.07
CA PHE A 104 17.69 36.26 -9.89
C PHE A 104 18.49 37.15 -8.94
N ALA A 105 18.05 37.25 -7.68
CA ALA A 105 18.81 37.95 -6.65
C ALA A 105 19.90 37.04 -6.06
N CYS A 106 19.56 35.77 -5.79
CA CYS A 106 20.52 34.76 -5.35
C CYS A 106 20.08 33.37 -5.84
N LEU A 107 21.06 32.51 -6.13
CA LEU A 107 20.84 31.12 -6.55
C LEU A 107 21.28 30.15 -5.42
N PRO A 108 20.49 29.11 -5.14
CA PRO A 108 20.75 28.18 -4.04
C PRO A 108 21.92 27.22 -4.33
N PRO A 109 22.52 26.59 -3.30
CA PRO A 109 23.53 25.54 -3.48
C PRO A 109 23.09 24.38 -4.37
N VAL A 110 21.82 23.99 -4.30
CA VAL A 110 21.21 22.94 -5.12
C VAL A 110 20.04 23.52 -5.90
N VAL A 111 20.13 23.47 -7.23
CA VAL A 111 19.11 23.99 -8.14
C VAL A 111 18.35 22.84 -8.77
N HIS A 112 17.03 22.86 -8.59
CA HIS A 112 16.09 22.00 -9.29
C HIS A 112 15.54 22.72 -10.52
N LEU A 113 15.83 22.18 -11.71
CA LEU A 113 15.30 22.68 -12.97
C LEU A 113 14.23 21.73 -13.48
N HIS A 114 12.99 22.20 -13.50
CA HIS A 114 11.87 21.48 -14.06
C HIS A 114 11.71 21.86 -15.54
N LEU A 115 11.84 20.90 -16.44
CA LEU A 115 11.66 21.10 -17.88
C LEU A 115 10.18 20.93 -18.22
N LEU A 116 9.52 22.02 -18.63
CA LEU A 116 8.10 22.04 -18.97
C LEU A 116 7.84 21.27 -20.28
N ARG A 117 7.89 19.94 -20.20
CA ARG A 117 7.62 19.00 -21.29
C ARG A 117 6.18 18.55 -21.36
N PHE A 118 5.34 18.92 -20.40
CA PHE A 118 3.90 18.67 -20.47
C PHE A 118 3.19 20.00 -20.62
N GLN A 119 2.42 20.14 -21.69
CA GLN A 119 1.62 21.34 -21.93
C GLN A 119 0.22 20.93 -22.37
N TYR A 120 -0.76 21.70 -21.93
CA TYR A 120 -2.12 21.58 -22.40
C TYR A 120 -2.20 22.06 -23.84
N ASP A 121 -2.72 21.23 -24.74
CA ASP A 121 -3.01 21.59 -26.12
C ASP A 121 -4.53 21.84 -26.28
N PRO A 122 -4.96 23.10 -26.43
CA PRO A 122 -6.37 23.44 -26.58
C PRO A 122 -7.03 22.87 -27.83
N LEU A 123 -6.25 22.54 -28.87
CA LEU A 123 -6.79 21.99 -30.11
C LEU A 123 -7.22 20.54 -29.95
N THR A 124 -6.49 19.77 -29.16
CA THR A 124 -6.75 18.35 -28.90
C THR A 124 -7.44 18.09 -27.56
N ASP A 125 -7.72 19.15 -26.79
CA ASP A 125 -8.33 19.12 -25.45
C ASP A 125 -7.64 18.15 -24.50
N ASN A 126 -6.31 18.03 -24.64
CA ASN A 126 -5.49 17.08 -23.91
C ASN A 126 -4.13 17.68 -23.56
N ASN A 127 -3.55 17.20 -22.47
CA ASN A 127 -2.14 17.47 -22.22
C ASN A 127 -1.32 16.64 -23.21
N ILE A 128 -0.31 17.25 -23.84
CA ILE A 128 0.64 16.58 -24.72
C ILE A 128 2.05 16.62 -24.12
N LYS A 129 2.85 15.61 -24.45
CA LYS A 129 4.29 15.58 -24.12
C LYS A 129 5.11 16.18 -25.25
N ILE A 130 5.94 17.16 -24.92
CA ILE A 130 6.92 17.78 -25.80
C ILE A 130 8.18 16.92 -25.78
N ASN A 131 8.39 16.20 -26.88
CA ASN A 131 9.55 15.33 -27.07
C ASN A 131 10.70 16.00 -27.83
N ASP A 132 10.58 17.31 -28.11
CA ASP A 132 11.60 18.10 -28.80
C ASP A 132 12.99 17.94 -28.18
N ARG A 133 14.00 18.01 -29.04
CA ARG A 133 15.41 17.94 -28.64
C ARG A 133 15.76 19.19 -27.81
N PHE A 134 16.22 18.97 -26.59
CA PHE A 134 16.59 20.02 -25.64
C PHE A 134 17.89 19.65 -24.94
N GLU A 135 18.93 20.45 -25.16
CA GLU A 135 20.26 20.19 -24.64
C GLU A 135 20.48 20.80 -23.25
N PHE A 136 21.18 20.06 -22.40
CA PHE A 136 21.59 20.52 -21.07
C PHE A 136 23.05 20.15 -20.82
N PRO A 137 23.90 21.12 -20.42
CA PRO A 137 25.33 20.87 -20.26
C PRO A 137 25.64 20.23 -18.91
N GLU A 138 26.76 19.50 -18.83
CA GLU A 138 27.27 19.01 -17.55
C GLU A 138 27.69 20.15 -16.60
N LYS A 139 28.26 21.23 -17.17
CA LYS A 139 28.64 22.44 -16.45
C LYS A 139 27.76 23.59 -16.91
N LEU A 140 27.04 24.19 -15.98
CA LEU A 140 26.10 25.28 -16.24
C LEU A 140 26.59 26.55 -15.55
N ASN A 141 26.76 27.63 -16.30
CA ASN A 141 27.11 28.94 -15.76
C ASN A 141 25.87 29.83 -15.78
N LEU A 142 25.46 30.33 -14.61
CA LEU A 142 24.27 31.17 -14.44
C LEU A 142 24.62 32.60 -13.99
N ASN A 143 25.89 33.00 -14.02
CA ASN A 143 26.32 34.32 -13.54
C ASN A 143 25.66 35.48 -14.29
N GLU A 144 25.34 35.30 -15.56
CA GLU A 144 24.73 36.34 -16.39
C GLU A 144 23.27 36.64 -16.03
N PHE A 145 22.59 35.72 -15.34
CA PHE A 145 21.18 35.86 -14.96
C PHE A 145 21.00 36.43 -13.55
N LEU A 146 22.10 36.64 -12.81
CA LEU A 146 22.09 37.28 -11.50
C LEU A 146 22.02 38.81 -11.63
N HIS A 147 21.22 39.43 -10.78
CA HIS A 147 21.10 40.89 -10.69
C HIS A 147 22.42 41.55 -10.28
N GLU A 148 23.11 40.96 -9.30
CA GLU A 148 24.41 41.39 -8.82
C GLU A 148 25.37 40.21 -8.79
N PRO A 149 26.67 40.42 -9.13
CA PRO A 149 27.66 39.37 -9.05
C PRO A 149 27.85 38.94 -7.58
N GLU A 150 27.71 37.65 -7.33
CA GLU A 150 27.98 37.06 -6.01
C GLU A 150 29.49 36.83 -5.80
N PRO A 151 29.97 36.73 -4.54
CA PRO A 151 31.38 36.48 -4.24
C PRO A 151 31.95 35.19 -4.83
N SER A 152 31.10 34.17 -5.00
CA SER A 152 31.45 32.91 -5.65
C SER A 152 30.77 32.83 -7.02
N PRO A 153 31.44 32.28 -8.05
CA PRO A 153 30.79 32.06 -9.34
C PRO A 153 29.55 31.17 -9.21
N ALA A 154 28.48 31.54 -9.89
CA ALA A 154 27.27 30.74 -10.09
C ALA A 154 27.50 29.65 -11.16
N THR A 155 28.57 28.87 -11.00
CA THR A 155 28.88 27.70 -11.83
C THR A 155 28.38 26.45 -11.13
N TYR A 156 27.66 25.62 -11.85
CA TYR A 156 27.01 24.42 -11.35
C TYR A 156 27.46 23.17 -12.12
N THR A 157 27.51 22.05 -11.40
CA THR A 157 27.72 20.71 -11.95
C THR A 157 26.42 19.93 -11.95
N LEU A 158 26.09 19.29 -13.07
CA LEU A 158 24.95 18.39 -13.18
C LEU A 158 25.14 17.18 -12.27
N HIS A 159 24.18 16.95 -11.39
CA HIS A 159 24.20 15.91 -10.38
C HIS A 159 23.22 14.78 -10.68
N ALA A 160 22.00 15.12 -11.11
CA ALA A 160 20.99 14.13 -11.47
C ALA A 160 20.16 14.55 -12.70
N VAL A 161 19.76 13.54 -13.48
CA VAL A 161 18.88 13.66 -14.65
C VAL A 161 17.72 12.71 -14.45
N LEU A 162 16.55 13.25 -14.18
CA LEU A 162 15.32 12.48 -14.08
C LEU A 162 14.68 12.40 -15.46
N VAL A 163 14.42 11.19 -15.90
CA VAL A 163 13.99 10.87 -17.26
C VAL A 163 12.63 10.22 -17.20
N HIS A 164 11.72 10.68 -18.06
CA HIS A 164 10.41 10.10 -18.24
C HIS A 164 10.33 9.43 -19.61
N SER A 165 10.02 8.13 -19.62
CA SER A 165 9.79 7.34 -20.83
C SER A 165 8.31 7.00 -20.94
N GLY A 166 7.63 7.47 -21.99
CA GLY A 166 6.19 7.30 -22.17
C GLY A 166 5.49 8.62 -22.46
N ASP A 167 4.16 8.62 -22.37
CA ASP A 167 3.28 9.74 -22.68
C ASP A 167 2.57 10.26 -21.41
N ASN A 168 1.54 11.09 -21.59
CA ASN A 168 0.83 11.72 -20.48
C ASN A 168 -0.10 10.77 -19.72
N HIS A 169 -0.46 9.63 -20.31
CA HIS A 169 -1.39 8.66 -19.74
C HIS A 169 -0.66 7.51 -19.04
N GLY A 170 0.62 7.30 -19.38
CA GLY A 170 1.45 6.32 -18.72
C GLY A 170 2.91 6.37 -19.15
N GLY A 171 3.79 6.04 -18.22
CA GLY A 171 5.21 6.00 -18.47
C GLY A 171 6.01 5.51 -17.28
N HIS A 172 7.32 5.44 -17.48
CA HIS A 172 8.31 4.96 -16.54
C HIS A 172 9.31 6.07 -16.23
N TYR A 173 9.53 6.30 -14.94
CA TYR A 173 10.55 7.22 -14.45
C TYR A 173 11.84 6.48 -14.16
N VAL A 174 12.94 7.07 -14.62
CA VAL A 174 14.29 6.59 -14.38
C VAL A 174 15.13 7.79 -13.95
N VAL A 175 16.10 7.58 -13.06
CA VAL A 175 17.07 8.61 -12.70
C VAL A 175 18.47 8.16 -13.07
N PHE A 176 19.22 9.08 -13.68
CA PHE A 176 20.66 9.01 -13.79
C PHE A 176 21.26 9.94 -12.74
N ILE A 177 22.22 9.46 -11.98
CA ILE A 177 22.83 10.23 -10.90
C ILE A 177 24.35 10.09 -10.94
N ASN A 178 25.06 11.15 -10.57
CA ASN A 178 26.50 11.19 -10.32
C ASN A 178 26.72 11.38 -8.80
N PRO A 179 26.63 10.31 -7.98
CA PRO A 179 26.41 10.43 -6.54
C PRO A 179 27.52 11.18 -5.81
N ARG A 180 28.77 11.02 -6.27
CA ARG A 180 29.96 11.63 -5.66
C ARG A 180 30.39 12.93 -6.35
N GLY A 181 29.71 13.35 -7.41
CA GLY A 181 30.14 14.48 -8.23
C GLY A 181 31.45 14.25 -8.99
N ASP A 182 31.91 13.00 -9.14
CA ASP A 182 33.21 12.65 -9.75
C ASP A 182 33.12 12.30 -11.25
N GLY A 183 31.93 12.44 -11.82
CA GLY A 183 31.63 12.16 -13.23
C GLY A 183 31.30 10.69 -13.50
N LYS A 184 31.21 9.84 -12.46
CA LYS A 184 30.79 8.45 -12.59
C LYS A 184 29.27 8.36 -12.45
N TRP A 185 28.61 8.30 -13.60
CA TRP A 185 27.16 8.19 -13.72
C TRP A 185 26.66 6.79 -13.41
N CYS A 186 25.46 6.72 -12.82
CA CYS A 186 24.76 5.49 -12.49
C CYS A 186 23.27 5.57 -12.86
N LYS A 187 22.73 4.47 -13.39
CA LYS A 187 21.29 4.16 -13.54
C LYS A 187 21.07 2.76 -12.94
N PHE A 188 20.83 2.68 -11.63
CA PHE A 188 20.90 1.44 -10.82
C PHE A 188 22.28 0.76 -10.81
N GLU A 189 22.98 0.72 -11.94
CA GLU A 189 24.37 0.30 -12.15
C GLU A 189 25.17 1.40 -12.88
N ARG A 190 26.49 1.24 -13.02
CA ARG A 190 27.36 2.23 -13.66
C ARG A 190 27.01 2.41 -15.14
N CYS A 191 26.89 3.65 -15.59
CA CYS A 191 26.63 4.00 -16.99
C CYS A 191 27.59 5.09 -17.51
N SER A 192 27.57 5.30 -18.82
CA SER A 192 28.37 6.35 -19.46
C SER A 192 27.72 7.72 -19.32
N LYS A 193 28.54 8.78 -19.38
CA LYS A 193 28.05 10.17 -19.42
C LYS A 193 27.09 10.42 -20.59
N GLN A 194 27.39 9.81 -21.75
CA GLN A 194 26.58 9.96 -22.97
C GLN A 194 25.17 9.38 -22.79
N GLU A 195 25.05 8.27 -22.06
CA GLU A 195 23.75 7.68 -21.72
C GLU A 195 22.97 8.49 -20.69
N ALA A 196 23.66 9.16 -19.76
CA ALA A 196 23.03 9.98 -18.74
C ALA A 196 22.58 11.36 -19.27
N ILE A 197 23.31 11.94 -20.21
CA ILE A 197 23.10 13.30 -20.71
C ILE A 197 22.57 13.27 -22.15
N ASP A 198 23.44 12.98 -23.12
CA ASP A 198 23.16 13.16 -24.55
C ASP A 198 21.97 12.35 -25.05
N HIS A 199 21.82 11.10 -24.59
CA HIS A 199 20.70 10.24 -24.98
C HIS A 199 19.34 10.70 -24.42
N ASN A 200 19.32 11.66 -23.49
CA ASN A 200 18.11 12.14 -22.83
C ASN A 200 17.68 13.54 -23.30
N PHE A 201 18.28 14.07 -24.37
CA PHE A 201 17.87 15.35 -24.96
C PHE A 201 16.51 15.29 -25.66
N GLY A 202 16.09 14.14 -26.17
CA GLY A 202 14.87 13.97 -26.97
C GLY A 202 15.09 14.22 -28.48
N GLY A 203 13.99 14.29 -29.23
CA GLY A 203 13.96 14.56 -30.67
C GLY A 203 14.52 13.47 -31.58
N THR A 204 14.47 12.20 -31.14
CA THR A 204 14.90 11.07 -31.97
C THR A 204 13.71 10.57 -32.82
N ASP A 205 13.63 11.04 -34.06
CA ASP A 205 12.64 10.67 -35.09
C ASP A 205 13.00 9.37 -35.85
N ASP A 206 13.66 8.40 -35.22
CA ASP A 206 13.99 7.12 -35.89
C ASP A 206 12.81 6.15 -35.80
N GLU A 207 11.87 6.23 -36.74
CA GLU A 207 10.63 5.41 -36.90
C GLU A 207 10.80 3.88 -36.74
N VAL A 208 12.03 3.38 -36.62
CA VAL A 208 12.40 1.97 -36.62
C VAL A 208 12.57 1.38 -35.21
N ALA A 209 12.66 2.20 -34.15
CA ALA A 209 12.86 1.74 -32.77
C ALA A 209 11.71 2.13 -31.83
N GLY A 210 10.57 1.43 -31.97
CA GLY A 210 9.26 1.64 -31.32
C GLY A 210 9.17 1.66 -29.78
N SER A 211 10.21 2.12 -29.06
CA SER A 211 10.19 2.33 -27.60
C SER A 211 11.04 3.51 -27.11
N ARG A 212 11.95 4.07 -27.92
CA ARG A 212 12.81 5.20 -27.47
C ARG A 212 12.25 6.59 -27.80
N HIS A 213 11.23 6.68 -28.65
CA HIS A 213 10.66 7.93 -29.16
C HIS A 213 10.19 8.93 -28.09
N CYS A 214 9.87 8.46 -26.89
CA CYS A 214 9.30 9.27 -25.84
C CYS A 214 10.17 9.28 -24.58
N THR A 215 11.49 9.09 -24.68
CA THR A 215 12.40 9.11 -23.53
C THR A 215 13.22 10.38 -23.51
N ASN A 216 13.00 11.24 -22.52
CA ASN A 216 13.73 12.50 -22.38
C ASN A 216 13.79 12.96 -20.93
N ALA A 217 14.77 13.81 -20.64
CA ALA A 217 14.92 14.44 -19.34
C ALA A 217 13.71 15.34 -19.04
N TYR A 218 13.21 15.21 -17.82
CA TYR A 218 12.06 15.92 -17.28
C TYR A 218 12.44 16.89 -16.17
N MET A 219 13.39 16.49 -15.32
CA MET A 219 13.90 17.33 -14.24
C MET A 219 15.41 17.14 -14.13
N LEU A 220 16.13 18.22 -13.88
CA LEU A 220 17.57 18.24 -13.73
C LEU A 220 17.94 18.80 -12.36
N VAL A 221 18.96 18.22 -11.75
CA VAL A 221 19.51 18.67 -10.47
C VAL A 221 20.94 19.11 -10.69
N TYR A 222 21.22 20.35 -10.32
CA TYR A 222 22.54 20.97 -10.42
C TYR A 222 23.03 21.38 -9.04
N ILE A 223 24.33 21.19 -8.76
CA ILE A 223 24.96 21.58 -7.49
C ILE A 223 26.03 22.62 -7.78
N ARG A 224 26.05 23.71 -7.00
CA ARG A 224 27.03 24.79 -7.14
C ARG A 224 28.43 24.27 -6.85
N ASP A 225 29.39 24.58 -7.71
CA ASP A 225 30.76 24.07 -7.61
C ASP A 225 31.42 24.47 -6.28
N SER A 226 31.11 25.65 -5.74
CA SER A 226 31.62 26.12 -4.44
C SER A 226 31.04 25.38 -3.24
N ALA A 227 29.87 24.74 -3.37
CA ALA A 227 29.17 24.06 -2.29
C ALA A 227 29.20 22.53 -2.42
N ILE A 228 29.79 22.00 -3.51
CA ILE A 228 29.71 20.57 -3.83
C ILE A 228 30.28 19.66 -2.73
N GLN A 229 31.34 20.10 -2.04
CA GLN A 229 31.95 19.33 -0.94
C GLN A 229 31.08 19.31 0.32
N GLU A 230 30.35 20.39 0.59
CA GLU A 230 29.43 20.47 1.73
C GLU A 230 28.16 19.66 1.45
N VAL A 231 27.58 19.82 0.26
CA VAL A 231 26.35 19.14 -0.15
C VAL A 231 26.55 17.62 -0.27
N LEU A 232 27.68 17.18 -0.85
CA LEU A 232 28.00 15.77 -1.07
C LEU A 232 29.00 15.23 -0.04
N GLN A 233 28.95 15.74 1.19
CA GLN A 233 29.80 15.24 2.27
C GLN A 233 29.58 13.74 2.51
N PRO A 234 30.63 12.95 2.80
CA PRO A 234 30.47 11.53 3.10
C PRO A 234 29.65 11.32 4.37
N VAL A 235 28.57 10.54 4.28
CA VAL A 235 27.76 10.13 5.44
C VAL A 235 28.29 8.79 5.95
N GLN A 236 28.64 8.74 7.23
CA GLN A 236 29.11 7.55 7.95
C GLN A 236 27.98 6.90 8.77
N GLU A 237 28.22 5.70 9.29
CA GLU A 237 27.25 5.02 10.16
C GLU A 237 27.01 5.80 11.47
N ASP A 238 28.04 6.48 11.97
CA ASP A 238 27.98 7.30 13.20
C ASP A 238 27.11 8.56 13.05
N ASP A 239 26.79 8.98 11.82
CA ASP A 239 25.88 10.11 11.56
C ASP A 239 24.40 9.73 11.78
N ILE A 240 24.09 8.43 11.89
CA ILE A 240 22.74 7.91 12.06
C ILE A 240 22.48 7.67 13.56
N PRO A 241 21.50 8.35 14.17
CA PRO A 241 21.20 8.15 15.60
C PRO A 241 20.88 6.70 15.95
N GLU A 242 21.51 6.17 16.99
CA GLU A 242 21.40 4.77 17.43
C GLU A 242 19.94 4.35 17.70
N GLN A 243 19.15 5.24 18.30
CA GLN A 243 17.71 5.03 18.53
C GLN A 243 16.92 4.76 17.23
N LEU A 244 17.32 5.39 16.13
CA LEU A 244 16.68 5.20 14.83
C LEU A 244 17.11 3.86 14.22
N VAL A 245 18.37 3.48 14.38
CA VAL A 245 18.89 2.17 13.95
C VAL A 245 18.14 1.04 14.66
N GLU A 246 18.05 1.08 15.99
CA GLU A 246 17.34 0.07 16.79
C GLU A 246 15.87 -0.06 16.38
N ARG A 247 15.19 1.09 16.25
CA ARG A 247 13.78 1.11 15.83
C ARG A 247 13.57 0.46 14.46
N LEU A 248 14.39 0.82 13.46
CA LEU A 248 14.27 0.26 12.11
C LEU A 248 14.63 -1.23 12.04
N GLN A 249 15.58 -1.69 12.87
CA GLN A 249 15.90 -3.11 13.00
C GLN A 249 14.72 -3.91 13.57
N GLU A 250 14.05 -3.37 14.60
CA GLU A 250 12.86 -4.00 15.17
C GLU A 250 11.70 -4.03 14.16
N GLU A 251 11.46 -2.94 13.43
CA GLU A 251 10.45 -2.89 12.36
C GLU A 251 10.73 -3.96 11.29
N LYS A 252 11.98 -4.11 10.85
CA LYS A 252 12.39 -5.17 9.91
C LYS A 252 12.18 -6.58 10.48
N ARG A 253 12.47 -6.79 11.77
CA ARG A 253 12.27 -8.09 12.44
C ARG A 253 10.79 -8.46 12.47
N GLN A 254 9.92 -7.50 12.77
CA GLN A 254 8.47 -7.69 12.78
C GLN A 254 7.92 -7.95 11.37
N GLU A 255 8.39 -7.22 10.36
CA GLU A 255 7.97 -7.44 8.98
C GLU A 255 8.41 -8.83 8.48
N ALA A 256 9.63 -9.27 8.81
CA ALA A 256 10.09 -10.62 8.51
C ALA A 256 9.24 -11.71 9.17
N LEU A 257 8.84 -11.51 10.43
CA LEU A 257 7.94 -12.42 11.14
C LEU A 257 6.57 -12.48 10.45
N ARG A 258 5.95 -11.33 10.13
CA ARG A 258 4.66 -11.26 9.43
C ARG A 258 4.73 -11.90 8.03
N ARG A 259 5.84 -11.69 7.32
CA ARG A 259 6.07 -12.31 6.00
C ARG A 259 6.17 -13.83 6.13
N LYS A 260 6.86 -14.32 7.16
CA LYS A 260 6.94 -15.76 7.47
C LYS A 260 5.56 -16.33 7.81
N GLU A 261 4.79 -15.66 8.67
CA GLU A 261 3.42 -16.06 9.01
C GLU A 261 2.50 -16.11 7.78
N ARG A 262 2.58 -15.11 6.90
CA ARG A 262 1.81 -15.09 5.64
C ARG A 262 2.22 -16.23 4.71
N ASN A 263 3.51 -16.51 4.61
CA ASN A 263 4.03 -17.62 3.83
C ASN A 263 3.58 -18.96 4.43
N GLU A 264 3.49 -19.09 5.74
CA GLU A 264 3.02 -20.31 6.41
C GLU A 264 1.49 -20.43 6.47
N ALA A 265 0.74 -19.34 6.27
CA ALA A 265 -0.72 -19.32 6.40
C ALA A 265 -1.42 -20.35 5.50
N HIS A 266 -0.90 -20.61 4.30
CA HIS A 266 -1.47 -21.60 3.38
C HIS A 266 -1.36 -23.05 3.88
N LEU A 267 -0.49 -23.32 4.87
CA LEU A 267 -0.32 -24.62 5.52
C LEU A 267 -1.38 -24.89 6.59
N TYR A 268 -2.11 -23.86 7.01
CA TYR A 268 -3.16 -23.97 8.01
C TYR A 268 -4.55 -24.00 7.36
N MET A 269 -5.51 -24.56 8.08
CA MET A 269 -6.94 -24.52 7.77
C MET A 269 -7.73 -24.22 9.03
N SER A 270 -8.97 -23.80 8.84
CA SER A 270 -9.90 -23.50 9.92
C SER A 270 -10.88 -24.66 10.10
N VAL A 271 -11.03 -25.12 11.34
CA VAL A 271 -12.05 -26.09 11.74
C VAL A 271 -13.10 -25.35 12.55
N GLN A 272 -14.33 -25.32 12.04
CA GLN A 272 -15.49 -24.71 12.68
C GLN A 272 -16.21 -25.76 13.52
N VAL A 273 -16.22 -25.56 14.83
CA VAL A 273 -16.77 -26.49 15.81
C VAL A 273 -18.12 -25.98 16.30
N LEU A 274 -19.11 -26.86 16.21
CA LEU A 274 -20.45 -26.71 16.75
C LEU A 274 -20.58 -27.53 18.03
N THR A 275 -21.28 -26.98 19.01
CA THR A 275 -21.66 -27.67 20.25
C THR A 275 -23.17 -27.85 20.32
N GLU A 276 -23.66 -28.71 21.21
CA GLU A 276 -25.10 -29.01 21.31
C GLU A 276 -25.94 -27.76 21.62
N ASP A 277 -25.38 -26.79 22.35
CA ASP A 277 -26.01 -25.48 22.64
C ASP A 277 -26.38 -24.71 21.37
N ASN A 278 -25.63 -24.89 20.27
CA ASN A 278 -25.92 -24.23 19.01
C ASN A 278 -27.21 -24.74 18.33
N PHE A 279 -27.71 -25.91 18.74
CA PHE A 279 -28.94 -26.51 18.21
C PHE A 279 -30.17 -26.05 19.00
N ALA A 280 -29.97 -25.57 20.23
CA ALA A 280 -31.04 -25.10 21.08
C ALA A 280 -31.74 -23.87 20.48
N GLY A 281 -33.08 -23.89 20.46
CA GLY A 281 -33.89 -22.78 19.96
C GLY A 281 -34.00 -22.68 18.43
N HIS A 282 -33.35 -23.54 17.65
CA HIS A 282 -33.46 -23.52 16.18
C HIS A 282 -34.86 -23.95 15.69
N GLN A 283 -35.53 -23.02 15.00
CA GLN A 283 -36.91 -23.20 14.49
C GLN A 283 -36.97 -23.74 13.06
N GLY A 284 -35.85 -23.81 12.36
CA GLY A 284 -35.80 -24.23 10.96
C GLY A 284 -35.61 -25.74 10.77
N ASN A 285 -35.37 -26.10 9.50
CA ASN A 285 -34.93 -27.43 9.10
C ASN A 285 -33.49 -27.70 9.60
N ASP A 286 -33.11 -28.98 9.69
CA ASP A 286 -31.80 -29.42 10.19
C ASP A 286 -31.50 -28.96 11.62
N LEU A 287 -30.23 -28.99 12.05
CA LEU A 287 -29.85 -28.81 13.45
C LEU A 287 -29.63 -27.35 13.84
N TYR A 288 -29.20 -26.49 12.92
CA TYR A 288 -28.90 -25.09 13.17
C TYR A 288 -29.12 -24.24 11.91
N ASP A 289 -29.06 -22.92 12.07
CA ASP A 289 -29.09 -21.94 10.99
C ASP A 289 -27.67 -21.51 10.65
N VAL A 290 -27.22 -21.75 9.41
CA VAL A 290 -25.83 -21.52 8.96
C VAL A 290 -25.43 -20.05 9.08
N GLU A 291 -26.38 -19.12 8.94
CA GLU A 291 -26.10 -17.68 8.99
C GLU A 291 -26.06 -17.11 10.41
N LYS A 292 -26.75 -17.76 11.35
CA LYS A 292 -26.90 -17.26 12.74
C LYS A 292 -26.03 -17.98 13.74
N VAL A 293 -25.46 -19.12 13.37
CA VAL A 293 -24.70 -19.94 14.30
C VAL A 293 -23.34 -19.32 14.59
N ASN A 294 -22.96 -19.34 15.87
CA ASN A 294 -21.65 -18.90 16.32
C ASN A 294 -20.72 -20.12 16.44
N TYR A 295 -19.84 -20.29 15.45
CA TYR A 295 -18.85 -21.36 15.44
C TYR A 295 -17.67 -21.05 16.35
N ARG A 296 -17.20 -22.04 17.11
CA ARG A 296 -15.85 -21.96 17.71
C ARG A 296 -14.84 -22.37 16.65
N THR A 297 -13.94 -21.46 16.28
CA THR A 297 -13.00 -21.69 15.18
C THR A 297 -11.63 -22.07 15.70
N PHE A 298 -11.11 -23.20 15.26
CA PHE A 298 -9.79 -23.71 15.58
C PHE A 298 -8.89 -23.62 14.35
N LYS A 299 -7.68 -23.06 14.52
CA LYS A 299 -6.68 -23.02 13.45
C LYS A 299 -5.71 -24.19 13.62
N VAL A 300 -5.65 -25.06 12.64
CA VAL A 300 -4.84 -26.30 12.67
C VAL A 300 -4.04 -26.43 11.37
N LYS A 301 -2.88 -27.10 11.42
CA LYS A 301 -2.12 -27.42 10.20
C LYS A 301 -2.93 -28.41 9.37
N LYS A 302 -2.96 -28.24 8.05
CA LYS A 302 -3.64 -29.16 7.12
C LYS A 302 -3.17 -30.61 7.27
N LEU A 303 -1.85 -30.78 7.47
CA LEU A 303 -1.20 -32.07 7.65
C LEU A 303 -1.18 -32.57 9.10
N ALA A 304 -1.77 -31.84 10.05
CA ALA A 304 -1.94 -32.37 11.41
C ALA A 304 -2.85 -33.59 11.37
N THR A 305 -2.64 -34.51 12.29
CA THR A 305 -3.46 -35.71 12.44
C THR A 305 -4.77 -35.41 13.16
N LEU A 306 -5.79 -36.26 12.98
CA LEU A 306 -7.04 -36.16 13.74
C LEU A 306 -6.78 -36.21 15.26
N LYS A 307 -5.82 -37.02 15.70
CA LYS A 307 -5.39 -37.08 17.10
C LYS A 307 -4.96 -35.72 17.64
N GLU A 308 -4.07 -35.02 16.93
CA GLU A 308 -3.59 -33.69 17.33
C GLU A 308 -4.74 -32.67 17.35
N LEU A 309 -5.72 -32.77 16.44
CA LEU A 309 -6.90 -31.92 16.45
C LEU A 309 -7.79 -32.17 17.67
N ILE A 310 -8.01 -33.44 18.04
CA ILE A 310 -8.80 -33.80 19.23
C ILE A 310 -8.11 -33.33 20.51
N GLU A 311 -6.79 -33.51 20.62
CA GLU A 311 -5.99 -33.03 21.75
C GLU A 311 -6.09 -31.49 21.88
N LEU A 312 -5.96 -30.76 20.76
CA LEU A 312 -6.13 -29.31 20.70
C LEU A 312 -7.52 -28.86 21.17
N MET A 313 -8.58 -29.53 20.70
CA MET A 313 -9.95 -29.22 21.11
C MET A 313 -10.18 -29.52 22.59
N ALA A 314 -9.73 -30.67 23.08
CA ALA A 314 -9.84 -31.06 24.49
C ALA A 314 -9.16 -30.04 25.42
N GLU A 315 -7.93 -29.62 25.08
CA GLU A 315 -7.16 -28.67 25.88
C GLU A 315 -7.80 -27.28 25.93
N GLN A 316 -8.26 -26.76 24.79
CA GLN A 316 -8.85 -25.42 24.71
C GLN A 316 -10.27 -25.36 25.27
N MET A 317 -11.07 -26.42 25.06
CA MET A 317 -12.43 -26.53 25.57
C MET A 317 -12.49 -26.98 27.04
N LYS A 318 -11.37 -27.43 27.60
CA LYS A 318 -11.24 -27.96 28.97
C LYS A 318 -12.10 -29.21 29.24
N TYR A 319 -12.12 -30.13 28.27
CA TYR A 319 -12.74 -31.45 28.43
C TYR A 319 -11.67 -32.56 28.40
N PRO A 320 -11.90 -33.70 29.08
CA PRO A 320 -11.06 -34.87 28.88
C PRO A 320 -11.19 -35.39 27.43
N ILE A 321 -10.11 -35.93 26.87
CA ILE A 321 -10.08 -36.45 25.48
C ILE A 321 -11.18 -37.51 25.27
N GLN A 322 -11.44 -38.36 26.27
CA GLN A 322 -12.48 -39.41 26.20
C GLN A 322 -13.90 -38.87 26.40
N GLY A 323 -14.03 -37.61 26.84
CA GLY A 323 -15.30 -36.93 27.05
C GLY A 323 -15.77 -36.11 25.84
N ILE A 324 -15.05 -36.19 24.70
CA ILE A 324 -15.43 -35.52 23.47
C ILE A 324 -15.44 -36.48 22.28
N ARG A 325 -16.37 -36.29 21.34
CA ARG A 325 -16.45 -37.07 20.10
C ARG A 325 -16.76 -36.14 18.92
N PRO A 326 -15.87 -36.02 17.92
CA PRO A 326 -16.13 -35.21 16.74
C PRO A 326 -16.98 -35.97 15.71
N TRP A 327 -17.96 -35.26 15.15
CA TRP A 327 -18.83 -35.71 14.06
C TRP A 327 -18.68 -34.74 12.88
N SER A 328 -18.36 -35.25 11.69
CA SER A 328 -18.20 -34.41 10.50
C SER A 328 -19.58 -33.93 10.02
N ILE A 329 -19.76 -32.64 9.74
CA ILE A 329 -21.00 -32.16 9.13
C ILE A 329 -20.91 -32.37 7.62
N THR A 330 -21.73 -33.27 7.08
CA THR A 330 -21.74 -33.59 5.65
C THR A 330 -23.01 -33.08 4.96
N TYR A 331 -22.84 -32.52 3.76
CA TYR A 331 -23.94 -32.10 2.90
C TYR A 331 -24.45 -33.29 2.09
N ARG A 332 -25.75 -33.52 2.16
CA ARG A 332 -26.44 -34.59 1.43
C ARG A 332 -26.99 -34.08 0.11
N SER A 333 -27.25 -34.99 -0.83
CA SER A 333 -27.79 -34.68 -2.16
C SER A 333 -29.14 -33.96 -2.13
N ASN A 334 -29.90 -34.09 -1.05
CA ASN A 334 -31.17 -33.40 -0.82
C ASN A 334 -31.02 -32.01 -0.16
N GLN A 335 -29.82 -31.41 -0.20
CA GLN A 335 -29.51 -30.09 0.38
C GLN A 335 -29.68 -29.99 1.90
N THR A 336 -29.69 -31.13 2.61
CA THR A 336 -29.62 -31.14 4.08
C THR A 336 -28.19 -31.38 4.55
N PHE A 337 -27.83 -30.85 5.72
CA PHE A 337 -26.54 -31.13 6.35
C PHE A 337 -26.73 -31.84 7.68
N ARG A 338 -25.94 -32.90 7.92
CA ARG A 338 -26.10 -33.74 9.11
C ARG A 338 -24.74 -34.18 9.66
N PRO A 339 -24.63 -34.35 10.99
CA PRO A 339 -23.51 -35.05 11.59
C PRO A 339 -23.38 -36.46 11.02
N ALA A 340 -22.17 -36.80 10.61
CA ALA A 340 -21.74 -38.10 10.15
C ALA A 340 -20.61 -38.60 11.04
N ALA A 341 -20.60 -39.90 11.33
CA ALA A 341 -19.58 -40.52 12.15
C ALA A 341 -18.20 -40.42 11.47
N ILE A 342 -17.19 -40.07 12.24
CA ILE A 342 -15.78 -40.22 11.86
C ILE A 342 -15.29 -41.55 12.44
N ASP A 343 -14.58 -42.35 11.65
CA ASP A 343 -14.06 -43.63 12.11
C ASP A 343 -12.81 -43.42 12.97
N LEU A 344 -13.01 -43.16 14.26
CA LEU A 344 -11.93 -42.89 15.21
C LEU A 344 -10.95 -44.07 15.38
N GLU A 345 -11.25 -45.29 14.91
CA GLU A 345 -10.28 -46.38 14.99
C GLU A 345 -9.29 -46.35 13.82
N ASN A 346 -9.80 -46.08 12.60
CA ASN A 346 -9.00 -46.12 11.39
C ASN A 346 -8.45 -44.75 10.95
N ASP A 347 -9.07 -43.65 11.38
CA ASP A 347 -8.80 -42.30 10.87
C ASP A 347 -7.90 -41.45 11.77
N MET A 348 -7.50 -41.92 12.96
CA MET A 348 -6.76 -41.11 13.94
C MET A 348 -5.43 -40.55 13.44
N ASN A 349 -4.78 -41.29 12.54
CA ASN A 349 -3.49 -40.90 11.95
C ASN A 349 -3.65 -40.20 10.59
N LYS A 350 -4.87 -40.07 10.06
CA LYS A 350 -5.11 -39.34 8.80
C LYS A 350 -5.01 -37.85 9.05
N SER A 351 -4.64 -37.12 7.99
CA SER A 351 -4.52 -35.67 8.08
C SER A 351 -5.89 -35.00 8.11
N VAL A 352 -5.99 -33.85 8.78
CA VAL A 352 -7.24 -33.09 8.87
C VAL A 352 -7.75 -32.66 7.49
N ILE A 353 -6.85 -32.30 6.56
CA ILE A 353 -7.27 -31.90 5.20
C ILE A 353 -7.86 -33.09 4.42
N ASP A 354 -7.32 -34.29 4.57
CA ASP A 354 -7.85 -35.49 3.91
C ASP A 354 -9.22 -35.85 4.48
N LEU A 355 -9.40 -35.76 5.81
CA LEU A 355 -10.68 -36.03 6.48
C LEU A 355 -11.77 -35.00 6.15
N SER A 356 -11.36 -33.77 5.87
CA SER A 356 -12.27 -32.71 5.42
C SER A 356 -12.61 -32.80 3.93
N GLU A 357 -12.07 -33.76 3.18
CA GLU A 357 -12.20 -33.84 1.72
C GLU A 357 -11.75 -32.54 1.02
N ASN A 358 -10.66 -31.93 1.51
CA ASN A 358 -10.15 -30.61 1.10
C ASN A 358 -11.05 -29.40 1.42
N ALA A 359 -12.08 -29.55 2.26
CA ALA A 359 -12.91 -28.44 2.70
C ALA A 359 -12.15 -27.51 3.68
N ASN A 360 -12.17 -26.20 3.41
CA ASN A 360 -11.66 -25.19 4.32
C ASN A 360 -12.56 -23.94 4.26
N PRO A 361 -13.35 -23.64 5.31
CA PRO A 361 -13.33 -24.28 6.63
C PRO A 361 -13.98 -25.68 6.66
N TRP A 362 -13.48 -26.56 7.53
CA TRP A 362 -14.12 -27.85 7.83
C TRP A 362 -15.07 -27.70 9.01
N THR A 363 -16.34 -28.11 8.87
CA THR A 363 -17.34 -27.97 9.94
C THR A 363 -17.57 -29.31 10.64
N ILE A 364 -17.45 -29.31 11.97
CA ILE A 364 -17.69 -30.49 12.81
C ILE A 364 -18.64 -30.17 13.96
N PHE A 365 -19.46 -31.13 14.33
CA PHE A 365 -20.19 -31.15 15.59
C PHE A 365 -19.35 -31.88 16.63
N LEU A 366 -19.01 -31.20 17.73
CA LEU A 366 -18.29 -31.79 18.85
C LEU A 366 -19.31 -32.13 19.94
N GLU A 367 -19.55 -33.43 20.10
CA GLU A 367 -20.29 -33.94 21.24
C GLU A 367 -19.39 -33.91 22.47
N THR A 368 -19.94 -33.46 23.59
CA THR A 368 -19.24 -33.35 24.87
C THR A 368 -20.04 -34.05 25.95
N ILE A 369 -19.37 -34.57 26.98
CA ILE A 369 -20.05 -35.03 28.21
C ILE A 369 -20.89 -33.91 28.82
N ALA A 370 -22.00 -34.29 29.45
CA ALA A 370 -22.83 -33.34 30.18
C ALA A 370 -22.03 -32.83 31.42
N PRO A 371 -21.96 -31.50 31.64
CA PRO A 371 -21.15 -30.92 32.72
C PRO A 371 -21.60 -31.36 34.12
N ASP A 372 -22.85 -31.81 34.25
CA ASP A 372 -23.50 -32.13 35.53
C ASP A 372 -23.43 -33.64 35.87
N GLN A 373 -22.78 -34.47 35.04
CA GLN A 373 -22.67 -35.90 35.27
C GLN A 373 -21.26 -36.29 35.78
N PRO A 374 -21.13 -37.21 36.74
CA PRO A 374 -19.85 -37.64 37.31
C PRO A 374 -19.09 -38.61 36.38
N VAL A 375 -19.27 -38.50 35.07
CA VAL A 375 -18.75 -39.44 34.07
C VAL A 375 -17.77 -38.71 33.16
N ASP A 376 -16.51 -39.17 33.15
CA ASP A 376 -15.42 -38.53 32.40
C ASP A 376 -15.27 -39.06 30.96
N ARG A 377 -16.23 -39.89 30.49
CA ARG A 377 -16.17 -40.56 29.19
C ARG A 377 -17.55 -40.67 28.51
N LEU A 378 -17.59 -40.44 27.21
CA LEU A 378 -18.79 -40.66 26.39
C LEU A 378 -19.07 -42.17 26.21
N PRO A 379 -20.35 -42.59 26.12
CA PRO A 379 -20.70 -43.98 25.81
C PRO A 379 -20.01 -44.47 24.53
N ASP A 380 -19.61 -45.73 24.49
CA ASP A 380 -19.08 -46.32 23.26
C ASP A 380 -20.14 -46.28 22.14
N PHE A 381 -19.69 -46.10 20.91
CA PHE A 381 -20.53 -46.00 19.73
C PHE A 381 -19.93 -46.86 18.63
N ASP A 382 -20.69 -47.85 18.17
CA ASP A 382 -20.30 -48.67 17.04
C ASP A 382 -21.01 -48.17 15.77
N LYS A 383 -20.23 -47.69 14.80
CA LYS A 383 -20.75 -47.17 13.53
C LYS A 383 -21.54 -48.20 12.71
N GLU A 384 -21.36 -49.50 12.94
CA GLU A 384 -22.02 -50.57 12.18
C GLU A 384 -23.32 -51.02 12.83
N SER A 385 -23.42 -50.97 14.16
CA SER A 385 -24.58 -51.46 14.90
C SER A 385 -25.41 -50.37 15.57
N ASP A 386 -24.86 -49.18 15.80
CA ASP A 386 -25.51 -48.04 16.44
C ASP A 386 -25.81 -46.89 15.45
N VAL A 387 -26.80 -46.09 15.81
CA VAL A 387 -27.14 -44.84 15.14
C VAL A 387 -27.30 -43.71 16.15
N LEU A 388 -26.79 -42.53 15.78
CA LEU A 388 -27.01 -41.29 16.52
C LEU A 388 -28.28 -40.59 16.00
N LEU A 389 -29.28 -40.43 16.87
CA LEU A 389 -30.54 -39.75 16.54
C LEU A 389 -30.67 -38.42 17.28
N PHE A 390 -31.18 -37.42 16.58
CA PHE A 390 -31.49 -36.09 17.11
C PHE A 390 -32.99 -35.90 17.20
N PHE A 391 -33.46 -35.34 18.32
CA PHE A 391 -34.89 -35.22 18.59
C PHE A 391 -35.33 -33.77 18.66
N LYS A 392 -36.49 -33.48 18.08
CA LYS A 392 -37.15 -32.18 18.10
C LYS A 392 -38.61 -32.39 18.51
N LEU A 393 -39.06 -31.67 19.52
CA LEU A 393 -40.46 -31.63 19.94
C LEU A 393 -41.13 -30.42 19.30
N TYR A 394 -42.20 -30.67 18.53
CA TYR A 394 -43.04 -29.59 18.01
C TYR A 394 -44.22 -29.36 18.96
N ASP A 395 -44.37 -28.13 19.46
CA ASP A 395 -45.55 -27.68 20.19
C ASP A 395 -46.53 -27.01 19.20
N PRO A 396 -47.68 -27.64 18.89
CA PRO A 396 -48.66 -27.07 17.96
C PRO A 396 -49.33 -25.78 18.46
N ARG A 397 -49.38 -25.55 19.78
CA ARG A 397 -50.01 -24.37 20.37
C ARG A 397 -49.14 -23.14 20.21
N LEU A 398 -47.84 -23.31 20.48
CA LEU A 398 -46.84 -22.26 20.34
C LEU A 398 -46.29 -22.16 18.92
N LYS A 399 -46.60 -23.14 18.05
CA LYS A 399 -46.01 -23.32 16.70
C LYS A 399 -44.48 -23.27 16.76
N HIS A 400 -43.92 -23.91 17.78
CA HIS A 400 -42.52 -23.79 18.17
C HIS A 400 -41.87 -25.17 18.23
N ILE A 401 -40.61 -25.25 17.83
CA ILE A 401 -39.79 -26.46 17.89
C ILE A 401 -38.78 -26.32 19.03
N ALA A 402 -38.79 -27.28 19.96
CA ALA A 402 -37.80 -27.42 21.01
C ALA A 402 -36.84 -28.56 20.68
N TYR A 403 -35.54 -28.32 20.78
CA TYR A 403 -34.53 -29.36 20.65
C TYR A 403 -34.54 -30.25 21.91
N CYS A 404 -34.53 -31.57 21.72
CA CYS A 404 -34.64 -32.58 22.79
C CYS A 404 -33.42 -33.50 22.83
N GLY A 405 -32.24 -32.94 22.52
CA GLY A 405 -30.97 -33.65 22.60
C GLY A 405 -30.80 -34.75 21.56
N HIS A 406 -29.73 -35.53 21.72
CA HIS A 406 -29.41 -36.70 20.91
C HIS A 406 -29.31 -37.98 21.75
N THR A 407 -29.35 -39.15 21.12
CA THR A 407 -29.21 -40.46 21.79
C THR A 407 -28.62 -41.49 20.83
N TYR A 408 -27.81 -42.40 21.38
CA TYR A 408 -27.37 -43.63 20.72
C TYR A 408 -28.42 -44.73 20.80
N MET A 409 -28.65 -45.41 19.69
CA MET A 409 -29.56 -46.53 19.65
C MET A 409 -29.06 -47.58 18.67
N ALA A 410 -29.20 -48.86 19.03
CA ALA A 410 -28.93 -49.94 18.10
C ALA A 410 -29.88 -49.84 16.89
N ILE A 411 -29.36 -50.07 15.69
CA ILE A 411 -30.13 -50.03 14.44
C ILE A 411 -31.29 -51.05 14.46
N SER A 412 -31.13 -52.15 15.20
CA SER A 412 -32.14 -53.19 15.39
C SER A 412 -33.22 -52.85 16.42
N ALA A 413 -33.04 -51.79 17.22
CA ALA A 413 -33.97 -51.42 18.28
C ALA A 413 -35.32 -50.93 17.72
N LYS A 414 -36.41 -51.21 18.43
CA LYS A 414 -37.74 -50.79 18.01
C LYS A 414 -37.99 -49.33 18.41
N ALA A 415 -38.65 -48.56 17.55
CA ALA A 415 -38.99 -47.16 17.83
C ALA A 415 -39.77 -46.96 19.15
N ASN A 416 -40.58 -47.94 19.58
CA ASN A 416 -41.32 -47.87 20.85
C ASN A 416 -40.39 -47.77 22.07
N GLU A 417 -39.15 -48.24 21.98
CA GLU A 417 -38.15 -48.16 23.06
C GLU A 417 -37.70 -46.70 23.31
N LEU A 418 -37.86 -45.81 22.33
CA LEU A 418 -37.55 -44.39 22.48
C LEU A 418 -38.65 -43.63 23.23
N VAL A 419 -39.90 -44.10 23.20
CA VAL A 419 -41.07 -43.37 23.72
C VAL A 419 -40.89 -42.95 25.19
N PRO A 420 -40.43 -43.82 26.12
CA PRO A 420 -40.22 -43.42 27.51
C PRO A 420 -39.16 -42.31 27.66
N LEU A 421 -38.09 -42.38 26.86
CA LEU A 421 -37.01 -41.39 26.88
C LEU A 421 -37.49 -40.05 26.33
N LEU A 422 -38.21 -40.06 25.21
CA LEU A 422 -38.75 -38.84 24.58
C LEU A 422 -39.77 -38.17 25.48
N ASN A 423 -40.67 -38.94 26.11
CA ASN A 423 -41.61 -38.40 27.08
C ASN A 423 -40.88 -37.75 28.26
N LYS A 424 -39.82 -38.39 28.79
CA LYS A 424 -38.99 -37.80 29.85
C LYS A 424 -38.35 -36.48 29.42
N ARG A 425 -37.78 -36.41 28.22
CA ARG A 425 -37.12 -35.19 27.70
C ARG A 425 -38.11 -34.07 27.38
N ALA A 426 -39.32 -34.43 26.95
CA ALA A 426 -40.41 -33.49 26.69
C ALA A 426 -41.14 -33.04 27.98
N GLY A 427 -40.84 -33.61 29.14
CA GLY A 427 -41.56 -33.35 30.39
C GLY A 427 -42.98 -33.94 30.42
N PHE A 428 -43.27 -34.93 29.56
CA PHE A 428 -44.55 -35.62 29.51
C PHE A 428 -44.63 -36.76 30.54
N PRO A 429 -45.85 -37.10 31.02
CA PRO A 429 -46.04 -38.22 31.93
C PRO A 429 -45.59 -39.54 31.28
N ARG A 430 -44.97 -40.41 32.08
CA ARG A 430 -44.66 -41.78 31.65
C ARG A 430 -45.98 -42.52 31.45
N LYS A 431 -46.30 -42.89 30.21
CA LYS A 431 -47.38 -43.83 29.89
C LYS A 431 -46.81 -45.22 29.70
#